data_AF-A0A0Q5MWW3-F1
#
_entry.id   AF-A0A0Q5MWW3-F1
#
_cell.length_a   1.000
_cell.length_b   1.000
_cell.length_c   1.000
_cell.angle_alpha   90.00
_cell.angle_beta   90.00
_cell.angle_gamma   90.00
#
_symmetry.space_group_name_H-M   'P 1'
#
loop_
_entity.id
_entity.type
_entity.pdbx_description
1 polymer ?
#
loop_
_entity_poly.entity_id
_entity_poly.type
_entity_poly.pdbx_seq_one_letter_code
_entity_poly.pdbx_strand_id
1 'polypeptide(L)'
;MKRIKLNFAVVAFFLGSGAALASSTQKIANVKWGKEGTTYTPVTGAYICNASSNVCTRTYPAGQDPNTNPDNYISQELGNFVQ
;
A
#
# COMPACT_ATOMS: atom_id res chain seq x y z
N MET A 1 41.06 4.38 33.27
CA MET A 1 39.73 5.01 32.97
C MET A 1 40.01 6.14 31.98
N LYS A 2 39.44 6.28 30.79
CA LYS A 2 38.06 6.12 30.31
C LYS A 2 38.09 5.64 28.85
N ARG A 3 37.23 4.68 28.49
CA ARG A 3 36.95 4.33 27.09
C ARG A 3 35.95 5.36 26.56
N ILE A 4 36.36 6.18 25.60
CA ILE A 4 35.45 7.07 24.87
C ILE A 4 34.74 6.20 23.83
N LYS A 5 33.46 5.91 24.07
CA LYS A 5 32.58 5.26 23.10
C LYS A 5 32.09 6.32 22.12
N LEU A 6 32.72 6.40 20.95
CA LEU A 6 32.20 7.17 19.82
C LEU A 6 31.22 6.26 19.07
N ASN A 7 29.91 6.39 19.33
CA ASN A 7 28.90 5.73 18.52
C ASN A 7 28.69 6.57 17.25
N PHE A 8 29.17 6.03 16.14
CA PHE A 8 29.10 6.62 14.82
C PHE A 8 27.65 6.72 14.31
N ALA A 9 27.31 7.94 13.89
CA ALA A 9 26.44 8.34 12.78
C ALA A 9 25.35 7.38 12.26
N VAL A 10 24.11 7.86 12.39
CA VAL A 10 23.09 8.00 11.33
C VAL A 10 23.38 7.24 10.02
N VAL A 11 22.60 6.19 9.77
CA VAL A 11 22.44 5.60 8.44
C VAL A 11 21.03 5.90 7.97
N ALA A 12 20.87 7.05 7.33
CA ALA A 12 19.80 7.24 6.36
C ALA A 12 20.33 6.67 5.04
N PHE A 13 19.78 5.55 4.57
CA PHE A 13 20.10 5.06 3.22
C PHE A 13 18.85 4.55 2.49
N PHE A 14 18.32 5.47 1.68
CA PHE A 14 17.74 5.31 0.35
C PHE A 14 16.52 4.39 0.14
N LEU A 15 15.38 5.07 -0.02
CA LEU A 15 14.41 4.94 -1.11
C LEU A 15 14.88 4.01 -2.25
N GLY A 16 14.47 2.74 -2.19
CA GLY A 16 14.57 1.79 -3.29
C GLY A 16 13.35 1.88 -4.19
N SER A 17 13.26 2.94 -4.98
CA SER A 17 12.32 3.05 -6.10
C SER A 17 12.76 2.11 -7.22
N GLY A 18 12.39 0.84 -7.14
CA GLY A 18 12.57 -0.13 -8.21
C GLY A 18 11.51 0.07 -9.30
N ALA A 19 11.76 0.99 -10.24
CA ALA A 19 10.99 1.08 -11.48
C ALA A 19 11.44 -0.02 -12.45
N ALA A 20 10.86 -1.22 -12.35
CA ALA A 20 10.93 -2.21 -13.41
C ALA A 20 9.84 -1.89 -14.46
N LEU A 21 10.23 -1.18 -15.52
CA LEU A 21 9.40 -1.06 -16.73
C LEU A 21 9.54 -2.37 -17.51
N ALA A 22 8.67 -3.34 -17.23
CA ALA A 22 8.56 -4.57 -18.00
C ALA A 22 7.41 -4.45 -19.02
N SER A 23 7.77 -4.70 -20.27
CA SER A 23 7.01 -4.74 -21.51
C SER A 23 5.49 -4.98 -21.42
N SER A 24 4.77 -4.09 -22.08
CA SER A 24 3.32 -3.96 -22.18
C SER A 24 2.65 -5.06 -23.02
N THR A 25 2.17 -6.12 -22.37
CA THR A 25 0.79 -6.56 -22.65
C THR A 25 -0.07 -5.63 -21.83
N GLN A 26 -0.94 -4.82 -22.43
CA GLN A 26 -1.81 -3.86 -21.75
C GLN A 26 -2.92 -4.63 -21.00
N LYS A 27 -2.52 -5.51 -20.08
CA LYS A 27 -3.36 -6.15 -19.10
C LYS A 27 -3.84 -5.01 -18.23
N ILE A 28 -5.11 -4.64 -18.36
CA ILE A 28 -5.66 -3.52 -17.61
C ILE A 28 -5.40 -3.82 -16.14
N ALA A 29 -4.54 -3.02 -15.52
CA ALA A 29 -4.00 -3.35 -14.21
C ALA A 29 -5.13 -3.26 -13.18
N ASN A 30 -5.24 -4.29 -12.34
CA ASN A 30 -6.14 -4.26 -11.21
C ASN A 30 -5.85 -3.02 -10.36
N VAL A 31 -6.90 -2.40 -9.84
CA VAL A 31 -6.80 -1.16 -9.06
C VAL A 31 -6.93 -1.51 -7.59
N LYS A 32 -6.05 -0.94 -6.77
CA LYS A 32 -6.09 -1.09 -5.31
C LYS A 32 -6.80 0.10 -4.70
N TRP A 33 -7.70 -0.19 -3.76
CA TRP A 33 -8.49 0.79 -3.04
C TRP A 33 -8.31 0.60 -1.53
N GLY A 34 -8.05 1.68 -0.81
CA GLY A 34 -8.04 1.72 0.65
C GLY A 34 -9.44 1.94 1.20
N LYS A 35 -9.74 1.42 2.39
CA LYS A 35 -11.03 1.64 3.05
C LYS A 35 -10.90 2.69 4.15
N GLU A 36 -11.55 3.83 3.95
CA GLU A 36 -11.65 4.92 4.91
C GLU A 36 -13.08 5.00 5.42
N GLY A 37 -13.31 4.48 6.63
CA GLY A 37 -14.67 4.37 7.19
C GLY A 37 -15.55 3.44 6.33
N THR A 38 -16.55 4.03 5.68
CA THR A 38 -17.50 3.31 4.78
C THR A 38 -17.16 3.46 3.30
N THR A 39 -16.20 4.32 2.95
CA THR A 39 -15.85 4.63 1.57
C THR A 39 -14.52 3.99 1.18
N TYR A 40 -14.37 3.75 -0.11
CA TYR A 40 -13.14 3.28 -0.71
C TYR A 40 -12.47 4.41 -1.50
N THR A 41 -11.18 4.64 -1.23
CA THR A 41 -10.34 5.65 -1.89
C THR A 41 -9.25 4.95 -2.71
N PRO A 42 -8.88 5.46 -3.89
CA PRO A 42 -7.84 4.84 -4.69
C PRO A 42 -6.48 4.97 -3.98
N VAL A 43 -5.71 3.88 -3.93
CA VAL A 43 -4.35 3.90 -3.38
C VAL A 43 -3.42 4.46 -4.45
N THR A 44 -2.95 5.68 -4.25
CA THR A 44 -2.09 6.39 -5.22
C THR A 44 -0.65 6.55 -4.74
N GLY A 45 -0.34 6.15 -3.50
CA GLY A 45 0.97 6.34 -2.89
C GLY A 45 1.34 5.27 -1.87
N ALA A 46 2.29 5.62 -1.00
CA ALA A 46 2.65 4.77 0.13
C ALA A 46 1.49 4.71 1.12
N TYR A 47 1.17 3.52 1.62
CA TYR A 47 0.14 3.32 2.63
C TYR A 47 0.64 2.31 3.67
N ILE A 48 -0.01 2.32 4.84
CA ILE A 48 0.23 1.37 5.93
C ILE A 48 -1.11 0.71 6.30
N CYS A 49 -1.06 -0.60 6.54
CA CYS A 49 -2.15 -1.36 7.17
C CYS A 49 -1.79 -1.68 8.61
N ASN A 50 -2.25 -0.86 9.55
CA ASN A 50 -2.04 -1.15 10.98
C ASN A 50 -2.83 -2.41 11.36
N ALA A 51 -2.19 -3.38 12.02
CA ALA A 51 -2.80 -4.68 12.31
C ALA A 51 -4.16 -4.54 13.00
N SER A 52 -5.22 -5.03 12.35
CA SER A 52 -6.59 -5.08 12.84
C SER A 52 -7.40 -6.10 12.02
N SER A 53 -8.62 -6.42 12.45
CA SER A 53 -9.54 -7.28 11.70
C SER A 53 -10.40 -6.52 10.68
N ASN A 54 -10.17 -5.22 10.50
CA ASN A 54 -10.89 -4.41 9.51
C ASN A 54 -10.33 -4.63 8.10
N VAL A 55 -11.08 -4.20 7.09
CA VAL A 55 -10.55 -4.14 5.72
C VAL A 55 -9.64 -2.93 5.62
N CYS A 56 -8.38 -3.14 5.21
CA CYS A 56 -7.42 -2.08 4.95
C CYS A 56 -7.45 -1.71 3.47
N THR A 57 -7.08 -2.64 2.59
CA THR A 57 -7.13 -2.45 1.14
C THR A 57 -7.84 -3.61 0.46
N ARG A 58 -8.41 -3.33 -0.71
CA ARG A 58 -8.97 -4.33 -1.62
C ARG A 58 -8.48 -4.06 -3.02
N THR A 59 -8.22 -5.13 -3.75
CA THR A 59 -7.82 -5.08 -5.15
C THR A 59 -9.02 -5.45 -6.01
N TYR A 60 -9.36 -4.62 -6.97
CA TYR A 60 -10.50 -4.80 -7.88
C TYR A 60 -10.02 -4.90 -9.33
N PRO A 61 -10.80 -5.53 -10.21
CA PRO A 61 -10.59 -5.42 -11.65
C PRO A 61 -10.57 -3.95 -12.07
N ALA A 62 -9.81 -3.65 -13.12
CA ALA A 62 -9.77 -2.30 -13.66
C ALA A 62 -11.15 -1.81 -14.10
N GLY A 63 -11.44 -0.53 -13.86
CA GLY A 63 -12.73 0.09 -14.21
C GLY A 63 -13.86 -0.16 -13.21
N GLN A 64 -13.63 -0.93 -12.14
CA GLN A 64 -14.62 -1.12 -11.09
C GLN A 64 -14.48 -0.09 -9.97
N ASP A 65 -15.60 0.51 -9.59
CA ASP A 65 -15.72 1.36 -8.39
C ASP A 65 -16.30 0.55 -7.21
N PRO A 66 -15.51 0.28 -6.16
CA PRO A 66 -15.97 -0.42 -4.98
C PRO A 66 -17.00 0.32 -4.14
N ASN A 67 -17.17 1.64 -4.31
CA ASN A 67 -18.26 2.38 -3.67
C ASN A 67 -19.63 2.04 -4.29
N THR A 68 -19.64 1.51 -5.51
CA THR A 68 -20.86 1.05 -6.21
C THR A 68 -21.06 -0.46 -6.09
N ASN A 69 -19.98 -1.25 -6.17
CA ASN A 69 -20.02 -2.70 -6.02
C ASN A 69 -18.83 -3.20 -5.17
N PRO A 70 -19.02 -3.33 -3.83
CA PRO A 70 -17.93 -3.64 -2.92
C PRO A 70 -17.52 -5.12 -2.92
N ASP A 71 -18.34 -6.03 -3.44
CA ASP A 71 -18.18 -7.47 -3.23
C ASP A 71 -17.31 -8.16 -4.27
N ASN A 72 -17.16 -7.59 -5.47
CA ASN A 72 -16.38 -8.19 -6.55
C ASN A 72 -14.87 -7.85 -6.45
N TYR A 73 -14.28 -8.05 -5.27
CA TYR A 73 -12.84 -7.87 -5.06
C TYR A 73 -12.06 -9.15 -5.42
N ILE A 74 -10.84 -8.98 -5.91
CA ILE A 74 -9.90 -10.06 -6.25
C ILE A 74 -9.14 -10.51 -5.01
N SER A 75 -8.73 -9.56 -4.18
CA SER A 75 -8.02 -9.81 -2.93
C SER A 75 -8.26 -8.69 -1.93
N GLN A 76 -8.06 -8.99 -0.65
CA GLN A 76 -8.13 -8.02 0.42
C GLN A 76 -6.96 -8.16 1.38
N GLU A 77 -6.57 -7.04 1.98
CA GLU A 77 -5.59 -6.92 3.04
C GLU A 77 -6.30 -6.42 4.30
N LEU A 78 -6.05 -7.05 5.45
CA LEU A 78 -6.66 -6.66 6.72
C LEU A 78 -5.79 -5.62 7.45
N GLY A 79 -6.45 -4.73 8.18
CA GLY A 79 -5.83 -3.67 8.97
C GLY A 79 -6.63 -2.37 8.91
N ASN A 80 -6.11 -1.35 9.58
CA ASN A 80 -6.61 0.02 9.46
C ASN A 80 -5.78 0.76 8.42
N PHE A 81 -6.44 1.22 7.37
CA PHE A 81 -5.81 1.97 6.28
C PHE A 81 -5.34 3.34 6.74
N VAL A 82 -4.08 3.65 6.44
CA VAL A 82 -3.46 4.97 6.63
C VAL A 82 -2.67 5.29 5.37
N GLN A 83 -3.00 6.40 4.72
CA GLN A 83 -2.32 6.94 3.55
C GLN A 83 -2.17 8.45 3.71
#